data_AF-A0A8T1ZS86-F1
#
_entry.id   AF-A0A8T1ZS86-F1
#
_cell.length_a   1.000
_cell.length_b   1.000
_cell.length_c   1.000
_cell.angle_alpha   90.00
_cell.angle_beta   90.00
_cell.angle_gamma   90.00
#
_symmetry.space_group_name_H-M   'P 1'
#
loop_
_entity.id
_entity.type
_entity.pdbx_description
1 polymer ?
#
loop_
_entity_poly.entity_id
_entity_poly.type
_entity_poly.pdbx_seq_one_letter_code
_entity_poly.pdbx_strand_id
1 'polypeptide(L)'
;MFDWDKFTGDDKMGDANIDIQPYLEALKMGMELLRLPNGCAIKRVQPSRHNCLSDESSIVWNNGKITQDMIFRLNNVECGKIEIMLEWHEGAGCRGTTSSSTKRGSSST
;
A
#
# COMPACT_ATOMS: atom_id res chain seq x y z
N MET A 1 -6.47 10.03 14.56
CA MET A 1 -7.79 10.68 14.36
C MET A 1 -7.94 11.77 15.41
N PHE A 2 -8.54 12.90 15.07
CA PHE A 2 -8.84 13.99 16.01
C PHE A 2 -10.31 14.33 15.90
N ASP A 3 -10.97 14.52 17.05
CA ASP A 3 -12.31 15.09 17.05
C ASP A 3 -12.19 16.59 16.78
N TRP A 4 -13.03 17.13 15.90
CA TRP A 4 -13.06 18.57 15.71
C TRP A 4 -14.09 19.13 16.67
N ASP A 5 -13.60 19.81 17.71
CA ASP A 5 -14.46 20.44 18.70
C ASP A 5 -14.33 21.98 18.62
N LYS A 6 -15.46 22.69 18.55
CA LYS A 6 -15.45 24.15 18.31
C LYS A 6 -15.12 24.99 19.54
N PHE A 7 -15.14 24.42 20.74
CA PHE A 7 -15.01 25.17 22.00
C PHE A 7 -14.15 24.49 23.08
N THR A 8 -13.59 23.31 22.79
CA THR A 8 -12.72 22.53 23.68
C THR A 8 -11.53 22.01 22.87
N GLY A 9 -10.37 21.79 23.49
CA GLY A 9 -9.16 21.37 22.76
C GLY A 9 -9.32 19.96 22.20
N ASP A 10 -8.89 19.75 20.94
CA ASP A 10 -9.06 18.48 20.22
C ASP A 10 -8.52 17.27 20.99
N ASP A 11 -9.41 16.31 21.30
CA ASP A 11 -9.04 15.05 21.93
C ASP A 11 -8.41 14.09 20.91
N LYS A 12 -7.29 13.44 21.30
CA LYS A 12 -6.62 12.43 20.47
C LYS A 12 -7.48 11.16 20.42
N MET A 13 -8.16 10.92 19.30
CA MET A 13 -8.91 9.70 19.03
C MET A 13 -8.03 8.56 18.49
N GLY A 14 -6.78 8.48 18.92
CA GLY A 14 -5.87 7.36 18.62
C GLY A 14 -5.09 7.48 17.32
N ASP A 15 -4.10 6.60 17.21
CA ASP A 15 -3.10 6.58 16.13
C ASP A 15 -2.91 5.17 15.54
N ALA A 16 -2.48 5.10 14.28
CA ALA A 16 -2.13 3.85 13.60
C ALA A 16 -1.04 4.14 12.56
N ASN A 17 -0.09 3.22 12.43
CA ASN A 17 0.99 3.31 11.46
C ASN A 17 0.77 2.29 10.33
N ILE A 18 1.10 2.73 9.11
CA ILE A 18 0.96 1.94 7.89
C ILE A 18 2.35 1.69 7.31
N ASP A 19 2.66 0.44 7.00
CA ASP A 19 3.84 0.08 6.21
C ASP A 19 3.46 -0.05 4.73
N ILE A 20 3.99 0.85 3.90
CA ILE A 20 3.73 0.93 2.46
C ILE A 20 4.77 0.11 1.67
N GLN A 21 5.85 -0.38 2.30
CA GLN A 21 6.88 -1.16 1.60
C GLN A 21 6.32 -2.39 0.86
N PRO A 22 5.41 -3.20 1.45
CA PRO A 22 4.82 -4.34 0.74
C PRO A 22 4.06 -3.94 -0.53
N TYR A 23 3.39 -2.78 -0.49
CA TYR A 23 2.67 -2.23 -1.65
C TYR A 23 3.64 -1.78 -2.75
N LEU A 24 4.72 -1.09 -2.36
CA LEU A 24 5.72 -0.60 -3.31
C LEU A 24 6.49 -1.75 -3.98
N GLU A 25 6.77 -2.82 -3.26
CA GLU A 25 7.35 -4.04 -3.83
C GLU A 25 6.42 -4.67 -4.88
N ALA A 26 5.12 -4.74 -4.60
CA ALA A 26 4.14 -5.21 -5.57
C ALA A 26 4.11 -4.30 -6.81
N LEU A 27 4.13 -2.98 -6.65
CA LEU A 27 4.22 -2.04 -7.77
C LEU A 27 5.47 -2.25 -8.64
N LYS A 28 6.62 -2.54 -8.02
CA LYS A 28 7.89 -2.81 -8.73
C LYS A 28 7.86 -4.08 -9.58
N MET A 29 7.02 -5.06 -9.23
CA MET A 29 6.86 -6.29 -10.05
C MET A 29 6.29 -5.97 -11.44
N GLY A 30 5.56 -4.85 -11.60
CA GLY A 30 5.26 -4.21 -12.87
C GLY A 30 4.79 -5.19 -13.97
N MET A 31 5.65 -5.43 -14.96
CA MET A 31 5.34 -6.26 -16.13
C MET A 31 5.00 -7.72 -15.81
N GLU A 32 5.45 -8.25 -14.68
CA GLU A 32 5.11 -9.62 -14.25
C GLU A 32 3.63 -9.72 -13.85
N LEU A 33 3.04 -8.63 -13.35
CA LEU A 33 1.64 -8.57 -12.94
C LEU A 33 0.68 -8.60 -14.13
N LEU A 34 1.08 -8.07 -15.29
CA LEU A 34 0.26 -8.12 -16.52
C LEU A 34 -0.05 -9.55 -16.97
N ARG A 35 0.74 -10.55 -16.52
CA ARG A 35 0.52 -11.96 -16.83
C ARG A 35 -0.38 -12.67 -15.83
N LEU A 36 -0.70 -12.03 -14.70
CA LEU A 36 -1.53 -12.62 -13.66
C LEU A 36 -3.02 -12.50 -14.01
N PRO A 37 -3.84 -13.49 -13.59
CA PRO A 37 -5.28 -13.38 -13.70
C PRO A 37 -5.82 -12.26 -12.81
N ASN A 38 -6.98 -11.73 -13.17
CA ASN A 38 -7.68 -10.74 -12.36
C ASN A 38 -8.08 -11.35 -11.01
N GLY A 39 -7.97 -10.58 -9.93
CA GLY A 39 -8.22 -11.02 -8.57
C GLY A 39 -7.07 -11.79 -7.94
N CYS A 40 -5.89 -11.80 -8.57
CA CYS A 40 -4.72 -12.48 -8.01
C CYS A 40 -4.18 -11.70 -6.81
N ALA A 41 -4.14 -12.34 -5.64
CA ALA A 41 -3.46 -11.79 -4.47
C ALA A 41 -1.94 -11.91 -4.65
N ILE A 42 -1.27 -10.77 -4.85
CA ILE A 42 0.18 -10.68 -5.05
C ILE A 42 0.89 -10.96 -3.73
N LYS A 43 0.41 -10.34 -2.66
CA LYS A 43 1.02 -10.39 -1.34
C LYS A 43 -0.04 -10.21 -0.28
N ARG A 44 0.18 -10.82 0.89
CA ARG A 44 -0.69 -10.69 2.05
C ARG A 44 0.14 -10.29 3.26
N VAL A 45 -0.35 -9.34 4.04
CA VAL A 45 0.30 -8.82 5.25
C VAL A 45 -0.56 -9.22 6.44
N GLN A 46 0.00 -10.08 7.29
CA GLN A 46 -0.69 -10.59 8.47
C GLN A 46 -0.65 -9.57 9.62
N PRO A 47 -1.69 -9.50 10.45
CA PRO A 47 -1.65 -8.70 11.67
C PRO A 47 -0.56 -9.24 12.60
N SER A 48 0.19 -8.32 13.22
CA SER A 48 1.30 -8.66 14.10
C SER A 48 1.41 -7.65 15.24
N ARG A 49 2.18 -7.99 16.28
CA ARG A 49 2.43 -7.08 17.41
C ARG A 49 3.20 -5.80 17.02
N HIS A 50 3.82 -5.80 15.85
CA HIS A 50 4.65 -4.69 15.36
C HIS A 50 3.92 -3.84 14.31
N ASN A 51 2.71 -4.21 13.90
CA ASN A 51 1.87 -3.42 13.00
C ASN A 51 0.54 -3.09 13.66
N CYS A 52 -0.22 -2.19 13.04
CA CYS A 52 -1.52 -1.74 13.56
C CYS A 52 -2.69 -2.43 12.85
N LEU A 53 -2.45 -3.51 12.10
CA LEU A 53 -3.49 -4.21 11.37
C LEU A 53 -4.39 -5.00 12.33
N SER A 54 -5.69 -4.78 12.24
CA SER A 54 -6.70 -5.56 12.96
C SER A 54 -6.97 -6.90 12.27
N ASP A 55 -6.85 -6.93 10.95
CA ASP A 55 -7.11 -8.09 10.10
C ASP A 55 -6.06 -8.18 9.01
N GLU A 56 -6.01 -9.30 8.33
CA GLU A 56 -5.10 -9.51 7.22
C GLU A 56 -5.36 -8.51 6.08
N SER A 57 -4.28 -7.89 5.59
CA SER A 57 -4.32 -7.03 4.42
C SER A 57 -3.89 -7.79 3.18
N SER A 58 -4.71 -7.75 2.13
CA SER A 58 -4.40 -8.36 0.83
C SER A 58 -4.09 -7.30 -0.22
N ILE A 59 -2.95 -7.46 -0.89
CA ILE A 59 -2.56 -6.69 -2.07
C ILE A 59 -2.99 -7.48 -3.30
N VAL A 60 -3.92 -6.93 -4.08
CA VAL A 60 -4.57 -7.63 -5.20
C VAL A 60 -4.28 -6.93 -6.52
N TRP A 61 -3.99 -7.72 -7.55
CA TRP A 61 -3.92 -7.27 -8.92
C TRP A 61 -5.28 -7.39 -9.60
N ASN A 62 -5.77 -6.29 -10.15
CA ASN A 62 -7.01 -6.24 -10.92
C ASN A 62 -6.80 -5.42 -12.20
N ASN A 63 -6.69 -6.13 -13.33
CA ASN A 63 -6.82 -5.60 -14.69
C ASN A 63 -6.03 -4.30 -14.96
N GLY A 64 -4.77 -4.24 -14.52
CA GLY A 64 -3.91 -3.05 -14.68
C GLY A 64 -3.74 -2.20 -13.42
N LYS A 65 -4.43 -2.51 -12.33
CA LYS A 65 -4.39 -1.77 -11.07
C LYS A 65 -4.02 -2.66 -9.90
N ILE A 66 -3.23 -2.13 -8.97
CA ILE A 66 -2.97 -2.76 -7.67
C ILE A 66 -3.80 -2.06 -6.60
N THR A 67 -4.63 -2.82 -5.90
CA THR A 67 -5.38 -2.34 -4.73
C THR A 67 -4.90 -3.05 -3.47
N GLN A 68 -4.92 -2.35 -2.34
CA GLN A 68 -4.64 -2.96 -1.05
C GLN A 68 -5.66 -2.50 -0.01
N ASP A 69 -6.39 -3.47 0.53
CA ASP A 69 -7.36 -3.23 1.60
C ASP A 69 -6.69 -3.48 2.96
N MET A 70 -6.92 -2.58 3.91
CA MET A 70 -6.33 -2.61 5.24
C MET A 70 -7.34 -2.17 6.29
N ILE A 71 -7.41 -2.93 7.38
CA ILE A 71 -8.17 -2.55 8.57
C ILE A 71 -7.17 -2.30 9.69
N PHE A 72 -7.12 -1.09 10.22
CA PHE A 72 -6.27 -0.70 11.33
C PHE A 72 -7.06 -0.69 12.63
N ARG A 73 -6.44 -1.21 13.70
CA ARG A 73 -6.87 -0.96 15.07
C ARG A 73 -6.14 0.27 15.57
N LEU A 74 -6.88 1.24 16.08
CA LEU A 74 -6.31 2.44 16.68
C LEU A 74 -5.64 2.10 18.01
N ASN A 75 -4.45 2.65 18.21
CA ASN A 75 -3.72 2.62 19.48
C ASN A 75 -4.13 3.81 20.35
N ASN A 76 -3.86 3.71 21.65
CA ASN A 76 -4.07 4.78 22.63
C ASN A 76 -5.53 5.26 22.74
N VAL A 77 -6.49 4.38 22.37
CA VAL A 77 -7.93 4.57 22.56
C VAL A 77 -8.60 3.29 23.02
N GLU A 78 -9.72 3.42 23.73
CA GLU A 78 -10.51 2.28 24.25
C GLU A 78 -11.06 1.42 23.12
N CYS A 79 -11.53 2.06 22.06
CA CYS A 79 -12.05 1.40 20.86
C CYS A 79 -11.85 2.26 19.62
N GLY A 80 -11.70 1.62 18.47
CA GLY A 80 -11.58 2.31 17.20
C GLY A 80 -10.92 1.42 16.14
N LYS A 81 -11.59 1.29 14.99
CA LYS A 81 -11.04 0.67 13.79
C LYS A 81 -11.18 1.64 12.62
N ILE A 82 -10.24 1.59 11.70
CA ILE A 82 -10.28 2.35 10.45
C ILE A 82 -10.05 1.38 9.31
N GLU A 83 -10.94 1.41 8.33
CA GLU A 83 -10.76 0.70 7.07
C GLU A 83 -10.25 1.68 6.01
N ILE A 84 -9.18 1.30 5.30
CA ILE A 84 -8.52 2.12 4.28
C ILE A 84 -8.22 1.21 3.08
N MET A 85 -8.43 1.74 1.88
CA MET A 85 -8.01 1.14 0.62
C MET A 85 -6.95 2.03 -0.04
N LEU A 86 -5.83 1.43 -0.47
CA LEU A 86 -4.80 2.10 -1.27
C LEU A 86 -4.94 1.76 -2.75
N GLU A 87 -4.88 2.78 -3.60
CA GLU A 87 -4.78 2.67 -5.06
C GLU A 87 -3.66 3.61 -5.55
N TRP A 88 -2.83 3.12 -6.47
CA TRP A 88 -1.77 3.91 -7.08
C TRP A 88 -2.31 4.68 -8.29
N HIS A 89 -2.05 5.98 -8.33
CA HIS A 89 -2.35 6.83 -9.46
C HIS A 89 -1.07 7.43 -10.05
N GLU A 90 -0.79 7.16 -11.32
CA GLU A 90 0.34 7.77 -12.04
C GLU A 90 -0.11 9.08 -12.69
N GLY A 91 0.42 10.20 -12.20
CA GLY A 91 0.18 11.52 -12.79
C GLY A 91 1.02 11.73 -14.05
N ALA A 92 0.42 12.31 -15.10
CA ALA A 92 1.13 12.68 -16.32
C ALA A 92 2.27 13.66 -16.00
N GLY A 93 3.52 13.21 -16.15
CA GLY A 93 4.74 13.99 -15.87
C GLY A 93 5.59 13.46 -14.71
N CYS A 94 5.07 12.55 -13.90
CA CYS A 94 5.82 11.87 -12.85
C CYS A 94 6.55 10.66 -13.45
N ARG A 95 7.71 10.87 -14.09
CA ARG A 95 8.55 9.77 -14.58
C ARG A 95 9.12 8.98 -13.39
N GLY A 96 8.47 7.89 -13.02
CA GLY A 96 9.10 6.86 -12.20
C GLY A 96 10.36 6.37 -12.92
N THR A 97 11.51 6.33 -12.22
CA THR A 97 12.77 5.88 -12.80
C THR A 97 12.70 4.38 -13.08
N THR A 98 12.11 4.00 -14.20
CA THR A 98 12.32 2.70 -14.80
C THR A 98 13.77 2.69 -15.28
N SER A 99 14.65 2.05 -14.50
CA SER A 99 16.03 1.83 -14.93
C SER A 99 16.01 0.86 -16.11
N SER A 100 15.97 1.41 -17.32
CA SER A 100 16.20 0.66 -18.55
C SER A 100 17.67 0.23 -18.56
N SER A 101 17.93 -0.97 -18.04
CA SER A 101 19.21 -1.65 -18.23
C SER A 101 19.33 -2.07 -19.70
N THR A 102 19.69 -1.11 -20.56
CA THR A 102 20.13 -1.39 -21.93
C THR A 102 21.47 -2.11 -21.84
N LYS A 103 21.44 -3.44 -21.82
CA LYS A 103 22.61 -4.25 -22.19
C LYS A 103 22.95 -3.92 -23.64
N ARG A 104 23.97 -3.09 -23.87
CA ARG A 104 24.67 -3.08 -25.16
C ARG A 104 25.51 -4.35 -25.25
N GLY A 105 24.95 -5.37 -25.88
CA GLY A 105 25.70 -6.53 -26.32
C GLY A 105 26.41 -6.22 -27.64
N SER A 106 27.74 -6.43 -27.63
CA SER A 106 28.59 -6.96 -28.71
C SER A 106 28.67 -6.16 -30.03
N SER A 107 29.85 -5.84 -30.56
CA SER A 107 30.73 -6.85 -31.16
C SER A 107 32.16 -6.34 -31.31
N SER A 108 33.11 -7.16 -30.87
CA SER A 108 34.53 -7.10 -31.19
C SER A 108 34.83 -8.14 -32.28
N THR A 109 35.37 -7.69 -33.42
CA THR A 109 36.47 -8.25 -34.24
C THR A 109 36.46 -7.55 -35.59
#